data_AF-A0A0F9R8M1-F1
#
_entry.id   AF-A0A0F9R8M1-F1
#
_cell.length_a   1.000
_cell.length_b   1.000
_cell.length_c   1.000
_cell.angle_alpha   90.00
_cell.angle_beta   90.00
_cell.angle_gamma   90.00
#
_symmetry.space_group_name_H-M   'P 1'
#
loop_
_entity.id
_entity.type
_entity.pdbx_description
1 polymer ?
#
loop_
_entity_poly.entity_id
_entity_poly.type
_entity_poly.pdbx_seq_one_letter_code
_entity_poly.pdbx_strand_id
1 'polypeptide(L)'
;MDIRVFLKKDGNAIQLIGIEKMLEWPVELPLIFIEYIRNNKLKTYEDTKVQKEIEKYLDEIMESVAIPRLIGVLEGDNPEEIILALTRIEELSKKNIDMIKPIQPYLQKILNTKNKKITKLVKTIGDNFQKAERRKELSIKRKLMREKEKLFIDGKISGEDYAKVRKEYLTLKE
;
A
#
# COMPACT_ATOMS: atom_id res chain seq x y z
N MET A 1 -1.68 9.57 -25.59
CA MET A 1 -3.10 10.01 -25.47
C MET A 1 -3.35 10.62 -24.09
N ASP A 2 -3.99 11.78 -24.06
CA ASP A 2 -4.28 12.53 -22.81
C ASP A 2 -5.34 11.89 -21.91
N ILE A 3 -6.17 11.01 -22.48
CA ILE A 3 -7.33 10.41 -21.82
C ILE A 3 -7.36 8.90 -22.10
N ARG A 4 -7.64 8.12 -21.06
CA ARG A 4 -7.96 6.70 -21.10
C ARG A 4 -9.46 6.51 -20.91
N VAL A 5 -10.11 5.81 -21.83
CA VAL A 5 -11.57 5.60 -21.83
C VAL A 5 -11.91 4.16 -21.47
N PHE A 6 -12.90 3.97 -20.61
CA PHE A 6 -13.46 2.69 -20.21
C PHE A 6 -14.96 2.66 -20.52
N LEU A 7 -15.41 1.68 -21.29
CA LEU A 7 -16.80 1.56 -21.72
C LEU A 7 -17.57 0.65 -20.77
N LYS A 8 -18.68 1.16 -20.24
CA LYS A 8 -19.63 0.41 -19.44
C LYS A 8 -20.59 -0.39 -20.33
N LYS A 9 -21.24 -1.39 -19.74
CA LYS A 9 -22.25 -2.22 -20.42
C LYS A 9 -23.50 -1.44 -20.87
N ASP A 10 -23.82 -0.33 -20.22
CA ASP A 10 -24.95 0.55 -20.54
C ASP A 10 -24.64 1.54 -21.68
N GLY A 11 -23.43 1.48 -22.27
CA GLY A 11 -22.97 2.38 -23.31
C GLY A 11 -22.36 3.68 -22.81
N ASN A 12 -22.38 3.94 -21.49
CA ASN A 12 -21.70 5.10 -20.90
C ASN A 12 -20.18 4.87 -20.85
N ALA A 13 -19.41 5.97 -20.81
CA ALA A 13 -17.94 5.92 -20.76
C ALA A 13 -17.41 6.60 -19.50
N ILE A 14 -16.40 5.99 -18.89
CA ILE A 14 -15.57 6.62 -17.84
C ILE A 14 -14.27 7.06 -18.48
N GLN A 15 -13.90 8.32 -18.27
CA GLN A 15 -12.68 8.91 -18.78
C GLN A 15 -11.74 9.19 -17.62
N LEU A 16 -10.54 8.61 -17.68
CA LEU A 16 -9.45 8.89 -16.76
C LEU A 16 -8.31 9.55 -17.51
N ILE A 17 -7.42 10.22 -16.78
CA ILE A 17 -6.26 10.89 -17.36
C ILE A 17 -5.27 9.83 -17.83
N GLY A 18 -4.66 10.04 -19.01
CA GLY A 18 -3.66 9.16 -19.60
C GLY A 18 -2.31 9.18 -18.87
N ILE A 19 -1.54 8.09 -18.99
CA ILE A 19 -0.22 7.92 -18.35
C ILE A 19 0.77 8.99 -18.81
N GLU A 20 0.81 9.27 -20.11
CA GLU A 20 1.72 10.26 -20.71
C GLU A 20 1.60 11.63 -20.04
N LYS A 21 0.36 12.07 -19.78
CA LYS A 21 0.09 13.36 -19.14
C LYS A 21 0.51 13.39 -17.67
N MET A 22 0.49 12.25 -16.99
CA MET A 22 0.92 12.14 -15.59
C MET A 22 2.44 12.19 -15.41
N LEU A 23 3.21 11.99 -16.47
CA LEU A 23 4.67 12.16 -16.44
C LEU A 23 5.06 13.63 -16.21
N GLU A 24 4.23 14.57 -16.70
CA GLU A 24 4.44 16.01 -16.57
C GLU A 24 3.97 16.57 -15.22
N TRP A 25 3.21 15.81 -14.45
CA TRP A 25 2.68 16.27 -13.17
C TRP A 25 3.77 16.45 -12.11
N PRO A 26 3.53 17.20 -11.02
CA PRO A 26 4.30 17.05 -9.79
C PRO A 26 4.34 15.59 -9.33
N VAL A 27 5.47 15.18 -8.74
CA VAL A 27 5.79 13.77 -8.40
C VAL A 27 4.73 13.08 -7.52
N GLU A 28 4.05 13.87 -6.69
CA GLU A 28 3.06 13.42 -5.73
C GLU A 28 1.66 13.22 -6.33
N LEU A 29 1.33 13.91 -7.43
CA LEU A 29 -0.02 13.91 -7.98
C LEU A 29 -0.45 12.54 -8.53
N PRO A 30 0.39 11.76 -9.24
CA PRO A 30 0.00 10.42 -9.70
C PRO A 30 -0.47 9.53 -8.54
N LEU A 31 0.21 9.63 -7.40
CA LEU A 31 -0.10 8.83 -6.22
C LEU A 31 -1.43 9.27 -5.57
N ILE A 32 -1.65 10.59 -5.47
CA ILE A 32 -2.92 11.17 -4.99
C ILE A 32 -4.08 10.79 -5.92
N PHE A 33 -3.86 10.81 -7.23
CA PHE A 33 -4.85 10.42 -8.21
C PHE A 33 -5.28 8.97 -8.02
N ILE A 34 -4.32 8.04 -7.88
CA ILE A 34 -4.62 6.63 -7.65
C ILE A 34 -5.41 6.45 -6.35
N GLU A 35 -4.99 7.09 -5.26
CA GLU A 35 -5.69 7.03 -3.98
C GLU A 35 -7.14 7.51 -4.11
N TYR A 36 -7.34 8.67 -4.73
CA TYR A 36 -8.66 9.27 -4.91
C TYR A 36 -9.59 8.36 -5.70
N ILE A 37 -9.13 7.81 -6.82
CA ILE A 37 -9.98 6.93 -7.64
C ILE A 37 -10.34 5.67 -6.86
N ARG A 38 -9.37 5.00 -6.21
CA ARG A 38 -9.62 3.75 -5.45
C ARG A 38 -10.60 3.96 -4.30
N ASN A 39 -10.42 5.01 -3.52
CA ASN A 39 -11.18 5.20 -2.29
C ASN A 39 -12.54 5.87 -2.53
N ASN A 40 -12.64 6.77 -3.52
CA ASN A 40 -13.79 7.67 -3.63
C ASN A 40 -14.64 7.42 -4.87
N LYS A 41 -14.07 6.90 -5.96
CA LYS A 41 -14.77 6.81 -7.26
C LYS A 41 -15.04 5.39 -7.73
N LEU A 42 -14.14 4.46 -7.46
CA LEU A 42 -14.22 3.11 -8.02
C LEU A 42 -15.57 2.43 -7.74
N LYS A 43 -16.05 2.52 -6.50
CA LYS A 43 -17.36 1.95 -6.08
C LYS A 43 -18.56 2.60 -6.77
N THR A 44 -18.45 3.87 -7.18
CA THR A 44 -19.55 4.64 -7.82
C THR A 44 -19.77 4.24 -9.28
N TYR A 45 -18.89 3.42 -9.86
CA TYR A 45 -18.97 3.06 -11.28
C TYR A 45 -19.95 1.93 -11.58
N GLU A 46 -20.44 1.21 -10.57
CA GLU A 46 -21.52 0.20 -10.61
C GLU A 46 -21.37 -0.96 -11.64
N ASP A 47 -20.30 -1.00 -12.43
CA ASP A 47 -19.94 -2.08 -13.34
C ASP A 47 -18.64 -2.77 -12.87
N THR A 48 -18.76 -4.02 -12.38
CA THR A 48 -17.63 -4.79 -11.85
C THR A 48 -16.54 -5.06 -12.89
N LYS A 49 -16.89 -5.17 -14.18
CA LYS A 49 -15.90 -5.39 -15.24
C LYS A 49 -15.07 -4.12 -15.42
N VAL A 50 -15.73 -2.98 -15.53
CA VAL A 50 -15.05 -1.67 -15.66
C VAL A 50 -14.24 -1.33 -14.42
N GLN A 51 -14.75 -1.64 -13.22
CA GLN A 51 -13.99 -1.47 -11.97
C GLN A 51 -12.65 -2.22 -12.02
N LYS A 52 -12.64 -3.49 -12.45
CA LYS A 52 -11.41 -4.28 -12.58
C LYS A 52 -10.45 -3.72 -13.64
N GLU A 53 -10.98 -3.24 -14.77
CA GLU A 53 -10.16 -2.61 -15.81
C GLU A 53 -9.52 -1.30 -15.31
N ILE A 54 -10.27 -0.50 -14.55
CA ILE A 54 -9.78 0.71 -13.92
C ILE A 54 -8.75 0.35 -12.84
N GLU A 55 -8.99 -0.63 -11.99
CA GLU A 55 -8.02 -1.09 -10.98
C GLU A 55 -6.69 -1.47 -11.62
N LYS A 56 -6.73 -2.27 -12.69
CA LYS A 56 -5.55 -2.66 -13.46
C LYS A 56 -4.82 -1.44 -14.05
N TYR A 57 -5.57 -0.46 -14.54
CA TYR A 57 -4.99 0.77 -15.06
C TYR A 57 -4.34 1.63 -13.96
N LEU A 58 -4.93 1.67 -12.76
CA LEU A 58 -4.33 2.35 -11.62
C LEU A 58 -3.06 1.63 -11.11
N ASP A 59 -3.02 0.30 -11.18
CA ASP A 59 -1.80 -0.48 -10.93
C ASP A 59 -0.72 -0.15 -11.97
N GLU A 60 -1.08 -0.06 -13.25
CA GLU A 60 -0.17 0.34 -14.32
C GLU A 60 0.41 1.74 -14.08
N ILE A 61 -0.40 2.73 -13.71
CA ILE A 61 0.08 4.08 -13.35
C ILE A 61 1.00 4.00 -12.12
N MET A 62 0.66 3.18 -11.14
CA MET A 62 1.50 3.01 -9.94
C MET A 62 2.90 2.52 -10.33
N GLU A 63 2.97 1.44 -11.11
CA GLU A 63 4.21 0.76 -11.47
C GLU A 63 5.05 1.56 -12.47
N SER A 64 4.42 2.17 -13.47
CA SER A 64 5.13 2.84 -14.57
C SER A 64 5.45 4.32 -14.30
N VAL A 65 4.68 4.99 -13.43
CA VAL A 65 4.82 6.44 -13.20
C VAL A 65 5.05 6.76 -11.73
N ALA A 66 4.10 6.44 -10.85
CA ALA A 66 4.13 6.96 -9.48
C ALA A 66 5.35 6.47 -8.70
N ILE A 67 5.60 5.15 -8.70
CA ILE A 67 6.71 4.54 -7.97
C ILE A 67 8.08 4.97 -8.54
N PRO A 68 8.36 4.86 -9.85
CA PRO A 68 9.65 5.28 -10.40
C PRO A 68 9.97 6.76 -10.14
N ARG A 69 8.97 7.64 -10.26
CA ARG A 69 9.20 9.08 -10.03
C ARG A 69 9.45 9.39 -8.55
N LEU A 70 8.73 8.74 -7.63
CA LEU A 70 9.01 8.86 -6.20
C LEU A 70 10.42 8.37 -5.87
N ILE A 71 10.84 7.23 -6.42
CA ILE A 71 12.21 6.72 -6.26
C ILE A 71 13.21 7.76 -6.76
N GLY A 72 13.01 8.33 -7.95
CA GLY A 72 13.89 9.36 -8.50
C GLY A 72 14.04 10.58 -7.58
N VAL A 73 12.96 11.03 -6.95
CA VAL A 73 13.02 12.12 -5.96
C VAL A 73 13.75 11.71 -4.70
N LEU A 74 13.49 10.49 -4.20
CA LEU A 74 14.12 9.96 -3.00
C LEU A 74 15.64 9.70 -3.15
N GLU A 75 16.09 9.42 -4.38
CA GLU A 75 17.51 9.26 -4.73
C GLU A 75 18.19 10.59 -5.12
N GLY A 76 17.43 11.66 -5.29
CA GLY A 76 17.95 12.99 -5.59
C GLY A 76 18.53 13.71 -4.37
N ASP A 77 19.00 14.94 -4.61
CA ASP A 77 19.68 15.74 -3.59
C ASP A 77 18.82 16.90 -3.04
N ASN A 78 17.65 17.17 -3.62
CA ASN A 78 16.79 18.29 -3.21
C ASN A 78 16.01 17.95 -1.92
N PRO A 79 16.37 18.52 -0.75
CA PRO A 79 15.76 18.15 0.51
C PRO A 79 14.27 18.51 0.59
N GLU A 80 13.83 19.56 -0.11
CA GLU A 80 12.43 20.00 -0.07
C GLU A 80 11.52 19.04 -0.80
N GLU A 81 11.92 18.59 -2.00
CA GLU A 81 11.20 17.58 -2.77
C GLU A 81 11.16 16.23 -2.04
N ILE A 82 12.28 15.82 -1.44
CA ILE A 82 12.35 14.60 -0.62
C ILE A 82 11.38 14.69 0.56
N ILE A 83 11.36 15.83 1.27
CA ILE A 83 10.44 16.03 2.40
C ILE A 83 8.99 15.96 1.93
N LEU A 84 8.65 16.59 0.81
CA LEU A 84 7.30 16.58 0.25
C LEU A 84 6.86 15.15 -0.11
N ALA A 85 7.70 14.42 -0.83
CA ALA A 85 7.45 13.03 -1.20
C ALA A 85 7.29 12.14 0.04
N LEU A 86 8.19 12.23 1.01
CA LEU A 86 8.13 11.46 2.26
C LEU A 86 6.89 11.79 3.08
N THR A 87 6.44 13.04 3.10
CA THR A 87 5.20 13.42 3.80
C THR A 87 3.99 12.71 3.19
N ARG A 88 3.93 12.61 1.85
CA ARG A 88 2.86 11.86 1.17
C ARG A 88 2.94 10.36 1.38
N ILE A 89 4.14 9.81 1.35
CA ILE A 89 4.36 8.39 1.69
C ILE A 89 3.93 8.12 3.13
N GLU A 90 4.21 9.02 4.08
CA GLU A 90 3.76 8.88 5.47
C GLU A 90 2.24 8.88 5.58
N GLU A 91 1.54 9.80 4.91
CA GLU A 91 0.08 9.84 4.88
C GLU A 91 -0.53 8.54 4.32
N LEU A 92 0.04 8.03 3.22
CA LEU A 92 -0.43 6.81 2.60
C LEU A 92 -0.09 5.57 3.41
N SER A 93 1.05 5.55 4.11
CA SER A 93 1.43 4.45 4.99
C SER A 93 0.39 4.20 6.09
N LYS A 94 -0.35 5.24 6.49
CA LYS A 94 -1.42 5.17 7.49
C LYS A 94 -2.72 4.59 6.90
N LYS A 95 -2.97 4.78 5.60
CA LYS A 95 -4.22 4.40 4.92
C LYS A 95 -4.12 3.07 4.17
N ASN A 96 -3.08 2.92 3.34
CA ASN A 96 -2.85 1.75 2.51
C ASN A 96 -1.34 1.52 2.33
N ILE A 97 -0.77 0.76 3.27
CA ILE A 97 0.66 0.42 3.29
C ILE A 97 1.11 -0.36 2.04
N ASP A 98 0.21 -1.13 1.42
CA ASP A 98 0.56 -2.02 0.32
C ASP A 98 0.89 -1.23 -0.96
N MET A 99 0.27 -0.05 -1.14
CA MET A 99 0.56 0.85 -2.27
C MET A 99 1.99 1.37 -2.27
N ILE A 100 2.56 1.60 -1.09
CA ILE A 100 3.90 2.20 -0.96
C ILE A 100 4.98 1.15 -0.65
N LYS A 101 4.61 -0.13 -0.54
CA LYS A 101 5.53 -1.23 -0.27
C LYS A 101 6.73 -1.29 -1.21
N PRO A 102 6.59 -1.03 -2.54
CA PRO A 102 7.74 -1.02 -3.45
C PRO A 102 8.82 0.03 -3.09
N ILE A 103 8.46 1.08 -2.36
CA ILE A 103 9.36 2.17 -1.98
C ILE A 103 10.20 1.81 -0.74
N GLN A 104 9.77 0.82 0.05
CA GLN A 104 10.40 0.45 1.32
C GLN A 104 11.93 0.26 1.25
N PRO A 105 12.51 -0.41 0.23
CA PRO A 105 13.96 -0.58 0.12
C PRO A 105 14.73 0.75 -0.03
N TYR A 106 14.10 1.75 -0.66
CA TYR A 106 14.71 3.05 -0.94
C TYR A 106 14.74 3.94 0.30
N LEU A 107 13.75 3.80 1.18
CA LEU A 107 13.70 4.54 2.45
C LEU A 107 14.93 4.28 3.33
N GLN A 108 15.47 3.06 3.32
CA GLN A 108 16.65 2.72 4.10
C GLN A 108 17.91 3.49 3.67
N LYS A 109 18.04 3.81 2.37
CA LYS A 109 19.18 4.58 1.86
C LYS A 109 19.20 6.01 2.42
N ILE A 110 18.03 6.57 2.71
CA ILE A 110 17.84 7.98 3.11
C ILE A 110 17.95 8.17 4.64
N LEU A 111 17.97 7.09 5.43
CA LEU A 111 18.12 7.16 6.89
C LEU A 111 19.42 7.84 7.33
N ASN A 112 20.46 7.78 6.51
CA ASN A 112 21.79 8.30 6.81
C ASN A 112 21.97 9.79 6.49
N THR A 113 20.94 10.46 5.97
CA THR A 113 21.00 11.89 5.64
C THR A 113 21.03 12.75 6.91
N LYS A 114 21.81 13.85 6.90
CA LYS A 114 21.93 14.79 8.05
C LYS A 114 20.64 15.55 8.39
N ASN A 115 19.64 15.53 7.50
CA ASN A 115 18.39 16.27 7.66
C ASN A 115 17.46 15.56 8.66
N LYS A 116 17.31 16.13 9.85
CA LYS A 116 16.47 15.57 10.94
C LYS A 116 15.01 15.35 10.55
N LYS A 117 14.44 16.18 9.68
CA LYS A 117 13.03 16.05 9.26
C LYS A 117 12.85 14.82 8.37
N ILE A 118 13.77 14.63 7.43
CA ILE A 118 13.82 13.44 6.56
C ILE A 118 13.97 12.18 7.41
N THR A 119 14.96 12.14 8.32
CA THR A 119 15.18 10.98 9.20
C THR A 119 13.92 10.65 10.03
N LYS A 120 13.22 11.67 10.56
CA LYS A 120 11.99 11.48 11.33
C LYS A 120 10.86 10.89 10.49
N LEU A 121 10.66 11.41 9.27
CA LEU A 121 9.65 10.89 8.35
C LEU A 121 9.94 9.44 7.98
N VAL A 122 11.18 9.13 7.60
CA VAL A 122 11.58 7.77 7.24
C VAL A 122 11.38 6.79 8.39
N LYS A 123 11.78 7.16 9.62
CA LYS A 123 11.51 6.33 10.81
C LYS A 123 10.01 6.09 11.01
N THR A 124 9.20 7.13 10.91
CA THR A 124 7.75 7.03 11.08
C THR A 124 7.12 6.10 10.04
N ILE A 125 7.56 6.20 8.78
CA ILE A 125 7.11 5.29 7.71
C ILE A 125 7.56 3.86 8.00
N GLY A 126 8.81 3.65 8.43
CA GLY A 126 9.34 2.34 8.83
C GLY A 126 8.52 1.69 9.95
N ASP A 127 8.17 2.46 10.98
CA ASP A 127 7.32 1.99 12.08
C ASP A 127 5.92 1.59 11.58
N ASN A 128 5.37 2.31 10.61
CA ASN A 128 4.08 1.97 10.00
C ASN A 128 4.15 0.67 9.19
N PHE A 129 5.25 0.43 8.46
CA PHE A 129 5.49 -0.86 7.80
C PHE A 129 5.55 -2.02 8.81
N GLN A 130 6.35 -1.89 9.87
CA GLN A 130 6.47 -2.92 10.90
C GLN A 130 5.13 -3.20 11.60
N LYS A 131 4.37 -2.16 11.93
CA LYS A 131 3.02 -2.31 12.51
C LYS A 131 2.08 -3.04 11.56
N ALA A 132 2.14 -2.75 10.26
CA ALA A 132 1.30 -3.41 9.28
C ALA A 132 1.69 -4.89 9.08
N GLU A 133 2.97 -5.21 9.02
CA GLU A 133 3.46 -6.59 8.95
C GLU A 133 3.04 -7.38 10.19
N ARG A 134 3.24 -6.82 11.39
CA ARG A 134 2.80 -7.43 12.65
C ARG A 134 1.28 -7.70 12.67
N ARG A 135 0.46 -6.77 12.16
CA ARG A 135 -0.99 -6.97 12.03
C ARG A 135 -1.33 -8.11 11.08
N LYS A 136 -0.63 -8.21 9.93
CA LYS A 136 -0.81 -9.31 8.97
C LYS A 136 -0.44 -10.65 9.60
N GLU A 137 0.71 -10.74 10.25
CA GLU A 137 1.17 -11.96 10.94
C GLU A 137 0.20 -12.37 12.05
N LEU A 138 -0.26 -11.42 12.87
CA LEU A 138 -1.23 -11.67 13.94
C LEU A 138 -2.57 -12.20 13.38
N SER A 139 -3.03 -11.68 12.24
CA SER A 139 -4.23 -12.18 11.57
C SER A 139 -4.07 -13.64 11.12
N ILE A 140 -2.93 -13.98 10.53
CA ILE A 140 -2.60 -15.35 10.11
C ILE A 140 -2.57 -16.29 11.33
N LYS A 141 -1.82 -15.93 12.38
CA LYS A 141 -1.73 -16.76 13.60
C LYS A 141 -3.08 -16.89 14.30
N ARG A 142 -3.91 -15.84 14.31
CA ARG A 142 -5.28 -15.91 14.85
C ARG A 142 -6.14 -16.90 14.08
N LYS A 143 -6.06 -16.91 12.74
CA LYS A 143 -6.80 -17.86 11.91
C LYS A 143 -6.34 -19.30 12.18
N LEU A 144 -5.03 -19.54 12.19
CA LEU A 144 -4.44 -20.84 12.49
C LEU A 144 -4.83 -21.34 13.88
N MET A 145 -4.77 -20.47 14.90
CA MET A 145 -5.15 -20.79 16.26
C MET A 145 -6.62 -21.23 16.35
N ARG A 146 -7.54 -20.52 15.68
CA ARG A 146 -8.97 -20.90 15.61
C ARG A 146 -9.20 -22.22 14.89
N GLU A 147 -8.45 -22.50 13.83
CA GLU A 147 -8.53 -23.77 13.11
C GLU A 147 -8.04 -24.93 14.00
N LYS A 148 -6.92 -24.74 14.70
CA LYS A 148 -6.36 -25.73 15.63
C LYS A 148 -7.24 -25.92 16.86
N GLU A 149 -7.86 -24.88 17.38
CA GLU A 149 -8.84 -24.96 18.47
C GLU A 149 -10.01 -25.88 18.12
N LYS A 150 -10.56 -25.77 16.92
CA LYS A 150 -11.62 -26.68 16.44
C LYS A 150 -11.13 -28.13 16.39
N LEU A 151 -9.93 -28.36 15.85
CA LEU A 151 -9.36 -29.71 15.78
C LEU A 151 -9.08 -30.29 17.17
N PHE A 152 -8.71 -29.46 18.14
CA PHE A 152 -8.48 -29.90 19.51
C PHE A 152 -9.80 -30.29 20.20
N ILE A 153 -10.84 -29.47 20.04
CA ILE A 153 -12.19 -29.77 20.55
C ILE A 153 -12.75 -31.05 19.92
N ASP A 154 -12.49 -31.28 18.64
CA ASP A 154 -12.84 -32.51 17.92
C ASP A 154 -11.99 -33.74 18.34
N GLY A 155 -11.00 -33.57 19.21
CA GLY A 155 -10.08 -34.64 19.64
C GLY A 155 -9.07 -35.07 18.57
N LYS A 156 -8.91 -34.30 17.48
CA LYS A 156 -8.03 -34.61 16.33
C LYS A 156 -6.58 -34.19 16.53
N ILE A 157 -6.28 -33.34 17.52
CA ILE A 157 -4.92 -32.94 17.89
C ILE A 157 -4.76 -32.95 19.42
N SER A 158 -3.51 -32.99 19.89
CA SER A 158 -3.22 -32.95 21.32
C SER A 158 -3.37 -31.54 21.92
N GLY A 159 -3.52 -31.47 23.25
CA GLY A 159 -3.52 -30.19 23.97
C GLY A 159 -2.18 -29.45 23.89
N GLU A 160 -1.07 -30.19 23.76
CA GLU A 160 0.27 -29.62 23.58
C GLU A 160 0.42 -28.93 22.21
N ASP A 161 -0.09 -29.56 21.15
CA ASP A 161 -0.10 -28.99 19.80
C ASP A 161 -0.92 -27.69 19.74
N TYR A 162 -2.07 -27.66 20.40
CA TYR A 162 -2.88 -26.45 20.51
C TYR A 162 -2.18 -25.37 21.36
N ALA A 163 -1.59 -25.74 22.49
CA ALA A 163 -0.91 -24.81 23.39
C ALA A 163 0.27 -24.11 22.70
N LYS A 164 1.02 -24.80 21.84
CA LYS A 164 2.12 -24.23 21.05
C LYS A 164 1.63 -23.09 20.15
N VAL A 165 0.57 -23.33 19.36
CA VAL A 165 0.01 -22.34 18.44
C VAL A 165 -0.62 -21.16 19.21
N ARG A 166 -1.25 -21.43 20.36
CA ARG A 166 -1.78 -20.38 21.24
C ARG A 166 -0.67 -19.49 21.80
N LYS A 167 0.45 -20.06 22.24
CA LYS A 167 1.61 -19.31 22.73
C LYS A 167 2.19 -18.39 21.65
N GLU A 168 2.37 -18.91 20.43
CA GLU A 168 2.88 -18.13 19.28
C GLU A 168 1.97 -16.96 18.87
N TYR A 169 0.65 -17.09 19.07
CA TYR A 169 -0.30 -15.99 18.86
C TYR A 169 -0.20 -14.93 19.95
N LEU A 170 -0.07 -15.33 21.22
CA LEU A 170 -0.01 -14.42 22.35
C LEU A 170 1.26 -13.57 22.35
N THR A 171 2.42 -14.13 21.96
CA THR A 171 3.68 -13.38 21.85
C THR A 171 3.65 -12.26 20.82
N LEU A 172 2.81 -12.36 19.79
CA LEU A 172 2.62 -11.27 18.81
C LEU A 172 1.62 -10.21 19.26
N LYS A 173 0.76 -10.54 20.23
CA LYS A 173 -0.30 -9.65 20.72
C LYS A 173 0.24 -8.63 21.72
N GLU A 174 1.27 -9.00 22.49
CA GLU A 174 2.01 -8.17 23.46
C GLU A 174 2.98 -7.21 22.77
#